data_AF-A0A932NJA2-F1
#
_entry.id   AF-A0A932NJA2-F1
#
_cell.length_a   1.000
_cell.length_b   1.000
_cell.length_c   1.000
_cell.angle_alpha   90.00
_cell.angle_beta   90.00
_cell.angle_gamma   90.00
#
_symmetry.space_group_name_H-M   'P 1'
#
loop_
_entity.id
_entity.type
_entity.pdbx_description
1 polymer ?
#
loop_
_entity_poly.entity_id
_entity_poly.type
_entity_poly.pdbx_seq_one_letter_code
_entity_poly.pdbx_strand_id
1 'polypeptide(L)'
;MLQLDTLSSLEGRAVLHDCFREFRYTKRMNTISTLALTWRICTKEREIYRYSQSEVTILHPLGIVSGTSLWMEEIINRFYFSTINSFVYFGAAILLVSVGFRRIYEDLPDFIVIGSVIFEAIMLMFMFIVMFFSPTDDEESEISAETTAVTELIREVGEIARDYAAISVRLEFIGDSLENVSTRQEALITSSSEAVKIASMAVAPNPQLIDSMRETTAALNDFTQALRTLTSSAEMLKREEIELAVRREVELMLTQNVSKRIS
;
A
#
# COMPACT_ATOMS: atom_id res chain seq x y z
N MET A 1 -16.20 19.04 -33.25
CA MET A 1 -15.84 20.29 -33.97
C MET A 1 -15.89 21.49 -33.03
N LEU A 2 -14.72 21.92 -32.56
CA LEU A 2 -14.57 23.19 -31.86
C LEU A 2 -14.33 24.29 -32.90
N GLN A 3 -15.16 25.33 -32.85
CA GLN A 3 -15.03 26.51 -33.69
C GLN A 3 -14.36 27.60 -32.86
N LEU A 4 -13.17 28.04 -33.29
CA LEU A 4 -12.46 29.15 -32.67
C LEU A 4 -12.57 30.38 -33.56
N ASP A 5 -12.99 31.50 -32.98
CA ASP A 5 -13.20 32.75 -33.73
C ASP A 5 -11.89 33.31 -34.30
N THR A 6 -10.79 33.24 -33.54
CA THR A 6 -9.47 33.73 -33.93
C THR A 6 -8.34 32.92 -33.25
N LEU A 7 -7.20 32.75 -33.92
CA LEU A 7 -5.98 32.15 -33.34
C LEU A 7 -5.31 33.04 -32.27
N SER A 8 -5.71 34.31 -32.15
CA SER A 8 -5.24 35.25 -31.13
C SER A 8 -5.89 35.04 -29.77
N SER A 9 -6.96 34.23 -29.66
CA SER A 9 -7.54 33.90 -28.36
C SER A 9 -6.62 32.98 -27.56
N LEU A 10 -6.73 33.01 -26.23
CA LEU A 10 -5.94 32.16 -25.32
C LEU A 10 -6.11 30.66 -25.65
N GLU A 11 -7.33 30.26 -26.03
CA GLU A 11 -7.63 28.90 -26.51
C GLU A 11 -6.97 28.59 -27.88
N GLY A 12 -6.90 29.58 -28.79
CA GLY A 12 -6.21 29.46 -30.07
C GLY A 12 -4.69 29.32 -29.95
N ARG A 13 -4.09 30.04 -29.01
CA ARG A 13 -2.66 29.93 -28.65
C ARG A 13 -2.35 28.54 -28.09
N ALA A 14 -3.17 28.01 -27.17
CA ALA A 14 -3.01 26.66 -26.63
C ALA A 14 -3.05 25.56 -27.71
N VAL A 15 -3.99 25.66 -28.66
CA VAL A 15 -4.08 24.72 -29.79
C VAL A 15 -2.86 24.80 -30.71
N LEU A 16 -2.27 26.00 -30.88
CA LEU A 16 -1.03 26.18 -31.66
C LEU A 16 0.15 25.45 -31.01
N HIS A 17 0.26 25.52 -29.68
CA HIS A 17 1.28 24.81 -28.90
C HIS A 17 1.15 23.30 -29.02
N ASP A 18 -0.08 22.77 -28.88
CA ASP A 18 -0.34 21.35 -29.01
C ASP A 18 -0.04 20.85 -30.44
N CYS A 19 -0.38 21.62 -31.46
CA CYS A 19 -0.01 21.33 -32.85
C CYS A 19 1.51 21.31 -33.04
N PHE A 20 2.24 22.31 -32.52
CA PHE A 20 3.71 22.34 -32.61
C PHE A 20 4.35 21.13 -31.91
N ARG A 21 3.83 20.75 -30.74
CA ARG A 21 4.28 19.57 -29.99
C ARG A 21 3.99 18.28 -30.76
N GLU A 22 2.82 18.15 -31.37
CA GLU A 22 2.47 17.00 -32.21
C GLU A 22 3.40 16.88 -33.42
N PHE A 23 3.69 17.98 -34.13
CA PHE A 23 4.59 17.97 -35.28
C PHE A 23 6.03 17.60 -34.91
N ARG A 24 6.51 18.10 -33.78
CA ARG A 24 7.90 17.90 -33.34
C ARG A 24 8.12 16.53 -32.70
N TYR A 25 7.24 16.09 -31.82
CA TYR A 25 7.46 14.89 -31.01
C TYR A 25 6.74 13.65 -31.55
N THR A 26 5.50 13.79 -32.03
CA THR A 26 4.70 12.67 -32.53
C THR A 26 5.04 12.34 -33.98
N LYS A 27 5.09 13.36 -34.85
CA LYS A 27 5.37 13.18 -36.29
C LYS A 27 6.86 13.26 -36.64
N ARG A 28 7.73 13.60 -35.68
CA ARG A 28 9.20 13.74 -35.84
C ARG A 28 9.61 14.52 -37.09
N MET A 29 8.89 15.59 -37.41
CA MET A 29 9.21 16.41 -38.58
C MET A 29 10.49 17.22 -38.31
N ASN A 30 11.26 17.47 -39.38
CA ASN A 30 12.48 18.28 -39.29
C ASN A 30 12.14 19.71 -38.82
N THR A 31 12.98 20.30 -37.97
CA THR A 31 12.77 21.59 -37.32
C THR A 31 12.35 22.70 -38.29
N ILE A 32 13.00 22.78 -39.46
CA ILE A 32 12.70 23.78 -40.49
C ILE A 32 11.32 23.55 -41.10
N SER A 33 10.95 22.28 -41.35
CA SER A 33 9.65 21.91 -41.89
C SER A 33 8.53 22.20 -40.88
N THR A 34 8.76 21.95 -39.60
CA THR A 34 7.82 22.27 -38.52
C THR A 34 7.62 23.78 -38.37
N LEU A 35 8.70 24.56 -38.43
CA LEU A 35 8.65 26.02 -38.39
C LEU A 35 7.90 26.61 -39.59
N ALA A 36 8.18 26.12 -40.80
CA ALA A 36 7.50 26.56 -42.01
C ALA A 36 6.02 26.18 -42.04
N LEU A 37 5.66 24.99 -41.54
CA LEU A 37 4.28 24.52 -41.47
C LEU A 37 3.48 25.32 -40.43
N THR A 38 4.05 25.52 -39.24
CA THR A 38 3.40 26.32 -38.19
C THR A 38 3.26 27.80 -38.58
N TRP A 39 4.25 28.37 -39.26
CA TRP A 39 4.14 29.71 -39.86
C TRP A 39 3.02 29.80 -40.90
N ARG A 40 2.91 28.78 -41.75
CA ARG A 40 1.84 28.71 -42.77
C ARG A 40 0.45 28.55 -42.14
N ILE A 41 0.34 27.78 -41.05
CA ILE A 41 -0.89 27.65 -40.26
C ILE A 41 -1.29 29.00 -39.66
N CYS A 42 -0.33 29.75 -39.09
CA CYS A 42 -0.60 31.08 -38.52
C CYS A 42 -1.02 32.13 -39.56
N THR A 43 -0.55 32.03 -40.80
CA THR A 43 -0.71 33.08 -41.82
C THR A 43 -1.84 32.84 -42.82
N LYS A 44 -2.13 31.58 -43.18
CA LYS A 44 -2.99 31.28 -44.35
C LYS A 44 -4.06 30.22 -44.12
N GLU A 45 -3.93 29.31 -43.16
CA GLU A 45 -4.80 28.12 -43.11
C GLU A 45 -5.92 28.24 -42.07
N ARG A 46 -7.15 27.96 -42.52
CA ARG A 46 -8.39 28.00 -41.72
C ARG A 46 -8.78 26.64 -41.15
N GLU A 47 -8.24 25.56 -41.69
CA GLU A 47 -8.63 24.18 -41.36
C GLU A 47 -7.44 23.39 -40.81
N ILE A 48 -7.33 23.30 -39.48
CA ILE A 48 -6.23 22.58 -38.79
C ILE A 48 -6.35 21.05 -38.95
N TYR A 49 -7.55 20.55 -39.27
CA TYR A 49 -7.87 19.12 -39.45
C TYR A 49 -7.01 18.41 -40.51
N ARG A 50 -6.46 19.15 -41.48
CA ARG A 50 -5.62 18.55 -42.54
C ARG A 50 -4.23 18.16 -42.03
N TYR A 51 -3.80 18.69 -40.88
CA TYR A 51 -2.42 18.54 -40.40
C TYR A 51 -2.31 18.03 -38.95
N SER A 52 -3.34 18.14 -38.11
CA SER A 52 -3.37 17.60 -36.73
C SER A 52 -4.63 16.74 -36.52
N GLN A 53 -4.60 15.80 -35.58
CA GLN A 53 -5.81 15.05 -35.17
C GLN A 53 -6.86 15.93 -34.47
N SER A 54 -6.54 17.20 -34.23
CA SER A 54 -7.44 18.18 -33.61
C SER A 54 -8.47 18.70 -34.63
N GLU A 55 -9.74 18.35 -34.46
CA GLU A 55 -10.89 18.84 -35.23
C GLU A 55 -11.26 20.30 -34.88
N VAL A 56 -10.35 21.22 -35.18
CA VAL A 56 -10.50 22.65 -34.91
C VAL A 56 -10.54 23.43 -36.23
N THR A 57 -11.57 24.26 -36.39
CA THR A 57 -11.73 25.17 -37.54
C THR A 57 -11.63 26.61 -37.07
N ILE A 58 -10.76 27.40 -37.72
CA ILE A 58 -10.51 28.80 -37.39
C ILE A 58 -11.38 29.67 -38.31
N LEU A 59 -12.27 30.49 -37.76
CA LEU A 59 -13.17 31.33 -38.56
C LEU A 59 -12.44 32.49 -39.26
N HIS A 60 -11.52 33.18 -38.58
CA HIS A 60 -10.81 34.35 -39.11
C HIS A 60 -9.29 34.13 -39.21
N PRO A 61 -8.70 34.14 -40.42
CA PRO A 61 -7.25 34.07 -40.58
C PRO A 61 -6.66 35.45 -40.23
N LEU A 62 -5.66 35.48 -39.36
CA LEU A 62 -5.04 36.70 -38.85
C LEU A 62 -4.22 37.48 -39.91
N GLY A 63 -4.10 36.96 -41.13
CA GLY A 63 -3.31 37.59 -42.20
C GLY A 63 -1.80 37.45 -41.98
N ILE A 64 -1.01 37.93 -42.94
CA ILE A 64 0.44 37.67 -42.97
C ILE A 64 1.16 38.38 -41.82
N VAL A 65 0.86 39.66 -41.55
CA VAL A 65 1.57 40.46 -40.55
C VAL A 65 1.24 40.00 -39.12
N SER A 66 -0.05 39.94 -38.77
CA SER A 66 -0.46 39.53 -37.42
C SER A 66 -0.19 38.03 -37.18
N GLY A 67 -0.29 37.19 -38.22
CA GLY A 67 0.10 35.78 -38.15
C GLY A 67 1.61 35.57 -37.99
N THR A 68 2.45 36.38 -38.66
CA THR A 68 3.91 36.35 -38.44
C THR A 68 4.31 36.83 -37.06
N SER A 69 3.62 37.85 -36.53
CA SER A 69 3.85 38.36 -35.18
C SER A 69 3.53 37.30 -34.14
N LEU A 70 2.35 36.69 -34.23
CA LEU A 70 1.94 35.61 -33.32
C LEU A 70 2.89 34.40 -33.40
N TRP A 71 3.36 34.05 -34.60
CA TRP A 71 4.32 32.97 -34.78
C TRP A 71 5.70 33.29 -34.18
N MET A 72 6.18 34.53 -34.33
CA MET A 72 7.43 34.98 -33.71
C MET A 72 7.33 34.96 -32.17
N GLU A 73 6.19 35.43 -31.64
CA GLU A 73 5.89 35.53 -30.20
C GLU A 73 5.77 34.15 -29.54
N GLU A 74 4.99 33.23 -30.13
CA GLU A 74 4.66 31.96 -29.48
C GLU A 74 5.62 30.82 -29.81
N ILE A 75 6.13 30.76 -31.04
CA ILE A 75 6.93 29.60 -31.50
C ILE A 75 8.42 29.92 -31.44
N ILE A 76 8.86 31.05 -32.00
CA ILE A 76 10.29 31.38 -32.01
C ILE A 76 10.75 31.81 -30.63
N ASN A 77 10.06 32.73 -29.98
CA ASN A 77 10.50 33.21 -28.69
C ASN A 77 10.44 32.07 -27.65
N ARG A 78 9.32 31.35 -27.52
CA ARG A 78 9.18 30.32 -26.49
C ARG A 78 10.13 29.13 -26.66
N PHE A 79 10.32 28.63 -27.89
CA PHE A 79 11.11 27.40 -28.11
C PHE A 79 12.57 27.66 -28.53
N TYR A 80 12.88 28.83 -29.11
CA TYR A 80 14.21 29.12 -29.65
C TYR A 80 14.92 30.29 -28.96
N PHE A 81 14.29 31.08 -28.08
CA PHE A 81 14.96 32.20 -27.41
C PHE A 81 16.24 31.77 -26.69
N SER A 82 16.20 30.70 -25.88
CA SER A 82 17.41 30.18 -25.20
C SER A 82 18.51 29.75 -26.18
N THR A 83 18.12 29.14 -27.30
CA THR A 83 19.06 28.71 -28.34
C THR A 83 19.69 29.93 -29.02
N ILE A 84 18.88 30.93 -29.35
CA ILE A 84 19.31 32.18 -30.01
C ILE A 84 20.23 32.98 -29.08
N ASN A 85 19.86 33.12 -27.81
CA ASN A 85 20.68 33.77 -26.79
C ASN A 85 22.03 33.07 -26.62
N SER A 86 22.04 31.73 -26.63
CA SER A 86 23.29 30.94 -26.60
C SER A 86 24.18 31.20 -27.83
N PHE A 87 23.60 31.37 -29.02
CA PHE A 87 24.35 31.73 -30.23
C PHE A 87 24.96 33.13 -30.15
N VAL A 88 24.26 34.10 -29.56
CA VAL A 88 24.79 35.46 -29.35
C VAL A 88 25.96 35.42 -28.37
N TYR A 89 25.83 34.76 -27.23
CA TYR A 89 26.95 34.60 -26.28
C TYR A 89 28.14 33.86 -26.89
N PHE A 90 27.87 32.87 -27.74
CA PHE A 90 28.92 32.18 -28.49
C PHE A 90 29.61 33.11 -29.50
N GLY A 91 28.86 33.98 -30.19
CA GLY A 91 29.41 35.03 -31.05
C GLY A 91 30.32 35.99 -30.29
N ALA A 92 29.87 36.47 -29.12
CA ALA A 92 30.67 37.32 -28.24
C ALA A 92 31.96 36.63 -27.79
N ALA A 93 31.90 35.33 -27.49
CA ALA A 93 33.08 34.53 -27.16
C ALA A 93 34.05 34.42 -28.35
N ILE A 94 33.57 34.21 -29.58
CA ILE A 94 34.41 34.20 -30.79
C ILE A 94 35.08 35.56 -31.00
N LEU A 95 34.37 36.66 -30.76
CA LEU A 95 34.93 38.01 -30.88
C LEU A 95 36.06 38.20 -29.86
N LEU A 96 35.81 37.87 -28.59
CA LEU A 96 36.83 37.98 -27.52
C LEU A 96 38.06 37.12 -27.82
N VAL A 97 37.85 35.88 -28.29
CA VAL A 97 38.95 35.00 -28.68
C VAL A 97 39.70 35.58 -29.87
N SER A 98 39.01 36.05 -30.91
CA SER A 98 39.63 36.60 -32.12
C SER A 98 40.47 37.86 -31.82
N VAL A 99 39.95 38.76 -30.98
CA VAL A 99 40.67 39.96 -30.52
C VAL A 99 41.83 39.58 -29.59
N GLY A 100 41.65 38.57 -28.74
CA GLY A 100 42.69 38.03 -27.87
C GLY A 100 43.85 37.41 -28.64
N PHE A 101 43.56 36.61 -29.68
CA PHE A 101 44.57 36.01 -30.55
C PHE A 101 45.35 37.06 -31.34
N ARG A 102 44.70 38.11 -31.85
CA ARG A 102 45.38 39.24 -32.53
C ARG A 102 46.40 39.93 -31.61
N ARG A 103 46.15 39.97 -30.30
CA ARG A 103 47.08 40.57 -29.33
C ARG A 103 48.33 39.70 -29.09
N ILE A 104 48.24 38.39 -29.26
CA ILE A 104 49.31 37.42 -28.99
C ILE A 104 50.09 37.09 -30.27
N TYR A 105 49.41 37.05 -31.42
CA TYR A 105 49.98 36.73 -32.73
C TYR A 105 49.72 37.89 -33.69
N GLU A 106 50.77 38.65 -34.02
CA GLU A 106 50.70 39.80 -34.94
C GLU A 106 50.37 39.41 -36.39
N ASP A 107 50.59 38.14 -36.76
CA ASP A 107 50.34 37.61 -38.10
C ASP A 107 48.88 37.18 -38.37
N LEU A 108 47.94 37.42 -37.45
CA LEU A 108 46.54 37.07 -37.69
C LEU A 108 45.94 37.99 -38.77
N PRO A 109 45.35 37.46 -39.85
CA PRO A 109 44.74 38.30 -40.89
C PRO A 109 43.63 39.19 -40.34
N ASP A 110 43.70 40.50 -40.60
CA ASP A 110 42.70 41.49 -40.16
C ASP A 110 41.27 41.15 -40.60
N PHE A 111 41.12 40.41 -41.70
CA PHE A 111 39.83 39.93 -42.19
C PHE A 111 39.07 39.07 -41.17
N ILE A 112 39.78 38.26 -40.37
CA ILE A 112 39.14 37.39 -39.36
C ILE A 112 38.52 38.22 -38.24
N VAL A 113 39.20 39.27 -37.80
CA VAL A 113 38.70 40.16 -36.72
C VAL A 113 37.56 41.03 -37.22
N ILE A 114 37.66 41.58 -38.44
CA ILE A 114 36.55 42.34 -39.02
C ILE A 114 35.34 41.43 -39.27
N GLY A 115 35.58 40.20 -39.73
CA GLY A 115 34.54 39.19 -39.93
C GLY A 115 33.81 38.83 -38.64
N SER A 116 34.53 38.65 -37.53
CA SER A 116 33.90 38.34 -36.24
C SER A 116 33.07 39.50 -35.69
N VAL A 117 33.51 40.75 -35.88
CA VAL A 117 32.73 41.93 -35.49
C VAL A 117 31.45 42.07 -36.32
N ILE A 118 31.51 41.86 -37.63
CA ILE A 118 30.33 41.90 -38.50
C ILE A 118 29.36 40.77 -38.14
N PHE A 119 29.88 39.56 -37.91
CA PHE A 119 29.08 38.41 -37.50
C PHE A 119 28.36 38.67 -36.17
N GLU A 120 29.06 39.24 -35.18
CA GLU A 120 28.46 39.60 -33.89
C GLU A 120 27.37 40.65 -34.05
N ALA A 121 27.60 41.69 -34.87
CA ALA A 121 26.59 42.72 -35.12
C ALA A 121 25.30 42.14 -35.73
N ILE A 122 25.43 41.15 -36.64
CA ILE A 122 24.27 40.45 -37.22
C ILE A 122 23.55 39.62 -36.16
N MET A 123 24.27 38.92 -35.28
CA MET A 123 23.67 38.12 -34.21
C MET A 123 22.93 39.00 -33.19
N LEU A 124 23.51 40.13 -32.80
CA LEU A 124 22.86 41.10 -31.92
C LEU A 124 21.63 41.73 -32.58
N MET A 125 21.70 42.06 -33.88
CA MET A 125 20.54 42.55 -34.62
C MET A 125 19.42 41.51 -34.69
N PHE A 126 19.78 40.24 -34.88
CA PHE A 126 18.81 39.14 -34.87
C PHE A 126 18.17 38.95 -33.49
N MET A 127 18.95 38.98 -32.41
CA MET A 127 18.45 38.93 -31.04
C MET A 127 17.50 40.08 -30.74
N PHE A 128 17.85 41.30 -31.18
CA PHE A 128 17.00 42.47 -31.02
C PHE A 128 15.64 42.28 -31.71
N ILE A 129 15.61 41.74 -32.93
CA ILE A 129 14.36 41.45 -33.65
C ILE A 129 13.53 40.42 -32.86
N VAL A 130 14.15 39.35 -32.37
CA VAL A 130 13.43 38.30 -31.62
C VAL A 130 12.87 38.86 -30.31
N MET A 131 13.64 39.70 -29.60
CA MET A 131 13.22 40.33 -28.36
C MET A 131 12.15 41.41 -28.59
N PHE A 132 12.13 42.08 -29.75
CA PHE A 132 11.07 43.01 -30.13
C PHE A 132 9.70 42.34 -30.28
N PHE A 133 9.68 41.06 -30.68
CA PHE A 133 8.47 40.24 -30.74
C PHE A 133 8.28 39.36 -29.50
N SER A 134 9.07 39.56 -28.45
CA SER A 134 8.83 38.91 -27.17
C SER A 134 7.60 39.52 -26.51
N PRO A 135 6.61 38.71 -26.07
CA PRO A 135 5.52 39.24 -25.29
C PRO A 135 6.09 39.86 -24.01
N THR A 136 5.50 40.97 -23.56
CA THR A 136 5.82 41.64 -22.29
C THR A 136 5.27 40.90 -21.07
N ASP A 137 4.62 39.76 -21.29
CA ASP A 137 3.84 39.08 -20.25
C ASP A 137 4.57 37.81 -19.81
N ASP A 138 5.49 37.99 -18.85
CA ASP A 138 6.05 36.90 -18.04
C ASP A 138 4.95 36.11 -17.28
N GLU A 139 3.70 36.58 -17.28
CA GLU A 139 2.54 35.96 -16.60
C GLU A 139 2.02 34.67 -17.28
N GLU A 140 2.09 34.52 -18.61
CA GLU A 140 1.60 33.27 -19.28
C GLU A 140 2.54 32.07 -19.06
N SER A 141 3.81 32.33 -18.71
CA SER A 141 4.77 31.29 -18.31
C SER A 141 4.42 30.67 -16.96
N GLU A 142 3.90 31.48 -16.03
CA GLU A 142 3.44 31.01 -14.72
C GLU A 142 2.14 30.21 -14.83
N ILE A 143 1.18 30.63 -15.66
CA ILE A 143 -0.09 29.89 -15.86
C ILE A 143 0.18 28.47 -16.40
N SER A 144 1.14 28.30 -17.30
CA SER A 144 1.54 26.98 -17.84
C SER A 144 2.23 26.09 -16.78
N ALA A 145 3.01 26.66 -15.87
CA ALA A 145 3.66 25.92 -14.78
C ALA A 145 2.66 25.57 -13.67
N GLU A 146 1.75 26.49 -13.34
CA GLU A 146 0.72 26.34 -12.33
C GLU A 146 -0.36 25.34 -12.79
N THR A 147 -0.80 25.38 -14.04
CA THR A 147 -1.70 24.35 -14.60
C THR A 147 -1.06 22.97 -14.67
N THR A 148 0.25 22.89 -14.95
CA THR A 148 0.98 21.61 -14.91
C THR A 148 1.06 21.08 -13.48
N ALA A 149 1.37 21.94 -12.51
CA ALA A 149 1.41 21.57 -11.09
C ALA A 149 0.03 21.15 -10.57
N VAL A 150 -1.04 21.86 -10.94
CA VAL A 150 -2.42 21.50 -10.59
C VAL A 150 -2.83 20.18 -11.25
N THR A 151 -2.43 19.93 -12.50
CA THR A 151 -2.71 18.65 -13.18
C THR A 151 -1.93 17.50 -12.54
N GLU A 152 -0.69 17.74 -12.12
CA GLU A 152 0.13 16.78 -11.38
C GLU A 152 -0.46 16.47 -10.00
N LEU A 153 -0.92 17.51 -9.27
CA LEU A 153 -1.64 17.37 -8.01
C LEU A 153 -2.94 16.58 -8.18
N ILE A 154 -3.73 16.83 -9.24
CA ILE A 154 -4.95 16.05 -9.52
C ILE A 154 -4.61 14.60 -9.84
N ARG A 155 -3.51 14.35 -10.58
CA ARG A 155 -3.04 12.99 -10.87
C ARG A 155 -2.61 12.27 -9.59
N GLU A 156 -1.86 12.95 -8.72
CA GLU A 156 -1.41 12.42 -7.44
C GLU A 156 -2.59 12.15 -6.50
N VAL A 157 -3.57 13.05 -6.40
CA VAL A 157 -4.81 12.81 -5.65
C VAL A 157 -5.59 11.64 -6.22
N GLY A 158 -5.61 11.46 -7.55
CA GLY A 158 -6.22 10.29 -8.20
C GLY A 158 -5.48 8.98 -7.86
N GLU A 159 -4.16 9.02 -7.77
CA GLU A 159 -3.32 7.90 -7.35
C GLU A 159 -3.57 7.56 -5.87
N ILE A 160 -3.60 8.56 -5.00
CA ILE A 160 -3.96 8.42 -3.58
C ILE A 160 -5.36 7.83 -3.42
N ALA A 161 -6.35 8.29 -4.18
CA ALA A 161 -7.71 7.77 -4.11
C ALA A 161 -7.79 6.29 -4.52
N ARG A 162 -7.02 5.90 -5.54
CA ARG A 162 -6.91 4.50 -5.97
C ARG A 162 -6.26 3.63 -4.91
N ASP A 163 -5.19 4.12 -4.28
CA ASP A 163 -4.50 3.43 -3.19
C ASP A 163 -5.40 3.33 -1.95
N TYR A 164 -6.17 4.37 -1.66
CA TYR A 164 -7.13 4.38 -0.55
C TYR A 164 -8.26 3.36 -0.77
N ALA A 165 -8.75 3.23 -2.00
CA ALA A 165 -9.72 2.19 -2.36
C ALA A 165 -9.11 0.78 -2.17
N ALA A 166 -7.86 0.57 -2.58
CA ALA A 166 -7.17 -0.70 -2.38
C ALA A 166 -6.94 -1.01 -0.88
N ILE A 167 -6.64 0.00 -0.06
CA ILE A 167 -6.51 -0.14 1.40
C ILE A 167 -7.87 -0.50 2.02
N SER A 168 -8.96 0.09 1.57
CA SER A 168 -10.31 -0.19 2.08
C SER A 168 -10.68 -1.67 1.89
N VAL A 169 -10.39 -2.24 0.71
CA VAL A 169 -10.58 -3.67 0.44
C VAL A 169 -9.69 -4.54 1.33
N ARG A 170 -8.45 -4.12 1.60
CA ARG A 170 -7.56 -4.84 2.52
C ARG A 170 -8.05 -4.79 3.97
N LEU A 171 -8.65 -3.68 4.40
CA LEU A 171 -9.23 -3.55 5.74
C LEU A 171 -10.44 -4.47 5.91
N GLU A 172 -11.27 -4.62 4.87
CA GLU A 172 -12.37 -5.58 4.85
C GLU A 172 -11.83 -7.02 4.99
N PHE A 173 -10.80 -7.38 4.23
CA PHE A 173 -10.15 -8.69 4.37
C PHE A 173 -9.53 -8.92 5.77
N ILE A 174 -8.94 -7.89 6.37
CA ILE A 174 -8.42 -7.96 7.75
C ILE A 174 -9.57 -8.16 8.74
N GLY A 175 -10.71 -7.48 8.54
CA GLY A 175 -11.93 -7.67 9.31
C GLY A 175 -12.41 -9.13 9.27
N ASP A 176 -12.56 -9.68 8.08
CA ASP A 176 -12.94 -11.09 7.88
C ASP A 176 -11.93 -12.05 8.53
N SER A 177 -10.64 -11.74 8.44
CA SER A 177 -9.59 -12.56 9.07
C SER A 177 -9.68 -12.53 10.59
N LEU A 178 -9.95 -11.36 11.19
CA LEU A 178 -10.15 -11.22 12.63
C LEU A 178 -11.40 -11.95 13.11
N GLU A 179 -12.49 -11.92 12.36
CA GLU A 179 -13.70 -12.69 12.67
C GLU A 179 -13.41 -14.20 12.67
N ASN A 180 -12.68 -14.68 11.66
CA ASN A 180 -12.21 -16.06 11.60
C ASN A 180 -11.27 -16.44 12.77
N VAL A 181 -10.44 -15.51 13.23
CA VAL A 181 -9.60 -15.74 14.42
C VAL A 181 -10.46 -15.80 15.69
N SER A 182 -11.43 -14.91 15.83
CA SER A 182 -12.35 -14.88 16.97
C SER A 182 -13.13 -16.18 17.10
N THR A 183 -13.69 -16.67 15.98
CA THR A 183 -14.44 -17.96 15.97
C THR A 183 -13.56 -19.15 16.33
N ARG A 184 -12.31 -19.18 15.85
CA ARG A 184 -11.33 -20.22 16.23
C ARG A 184 -10.94 -20.13 17.71
N GLN A 185 -10.82 -18.93 18.26
CA GLN A 185 -10.56 -18.75 19.69
C GLN A 185 -11.73 -19.22 20.54
N GLU A 186 -12.98 -18.94 20.14
CA GLU A 186 -14.19 -19.44 20.81
C GLU A 186 -14.19 -20.98 20.88
N ALA A 187 -13.84 -21.63 19.76
CA ALA A 187 -13.72 -23.09 19.69
C ALA A 187 -12.60 -23.63 20.59
N LEU A 188 -11.45 -22.96 20.63
CA LEU A 188 -10.33 -23.32 21.52
C LEU A 188 -10.70 -23.15 23.00
N ILE A 189 -11.40 -22.08 23.37
CA ILE A 189 -11.90 -21.86 24.74
C ILE A 189 -12.86 -22.97 25.13
N THR A 190 -13.78 -23.35 24.24
CA THR A 190 -14.72 -24.44 24.48
C THR A 190 -13.99 -25.77 24.69
N SER A 191 -13.03 -26.10 23.82
CA SER A 191 -12.20 -27.30 23.95
C SER A 191 -11.35 -27.29 25.23
N SER A 192 -10.78 -26.13 25.59
CA SER A 192 -10.02 -25.96 26.83
C SER A 192 -10.91 -26.15 28.07
N SER A 193 -12.11 -25.58 28.07
CA SER A 193 -13.09 -25.77 29.14
C SER A 193 -13.49 -27.24 29.28
N GLU A 194 -13.67 -27.95 28.17
CA GLU A 194 -13.98 -29.38 28.18
C GLU A 194 -12.80 -30.21 28.72
N ALA A 195 -11.58 -29.91 28.30
CA ALA A 195 -10.36 -30.54 28.83
C ALA A 195 -10.20 -30.30 30.34
N VAL A 196 -10.46 -29.07 30.82
CA VAL A 196 -10.45 -28.74 32.26
C VAL A 196 -11.54 -29.52 33.00
N LYS A 197 -12.73 -29.67 32.43
CA LYS A 197 -13.81 -30.46 33.03
C LYS A 197 -13.43 -31.94 33.12
N ILE A 198 -12.85 -32.51 32.08
CA ILE A 198 -12.36 -33.90 32.07
C ILE A 198 -11.23 -34.08 33.08
N ALA A 199 -10.26 -33.17 33.13
CA ALA A 199 -9.18 -33.19 34.10
C ALA A 199 -9.70 -33.06 35.53
N SER A 200 -10.68 -32.18 35.77
CA SER A 200 -11.37 -32.05 37.06
C SER A 200 -12.10 -33.33 37.45
N MET A 201 -12.74 -34.02 36.51
CA MET A 201 -13.40 -35.31 36.76
C MET A 201 -12.40 -36.44 37.01
N ALA A 202 -11.19 -36.36 36.45
CA ALA A 202 -10.12 -37.33 36.69
C ALA A 202 -9.38 -37.09 38.02
N VAL A 203 -9.25 -35.83 38.45
CA VAL A 203 -8.54 -35.43 39.67
C VAL A 203 -9.46 -35.39 40.90
N ALA A 204 -10.77 -35.14 40.73
CA ALA A 204 -11.73 -35.26 41.81
C ALA A 204 -12.18 -36.73 41.95
N PRO A 205 -12.07 -37.35 43.14
CA PRO A 205 -12.62 -38.68 43.34
C PRO A 205 -14.13 -38.62 43.10
N ASN A 206 -14.63 -39.46 42.20
CA ASN A 206 -16.05 -39.56 41.90
C ASN A 206 -16.81 -39.71 43.24
N PRO A 207 -17.76 -38.82 43.59
CA PRO A 207 -18.49 -38.88 44.86
C PRO A 207 -19.13 -40.25 45.10
N GLN A 208 -19.55 -40.94 44.03
CA GLN A 208 -20.07 -42.31 44.12
C GLN A 208 -19.02 -43.33 44.61
N LEU A 209 -17.74 -43.13 44.27
CA LEU A 209 -16.63 -43.95 44.75
C LEU A 209 -16.34 -43.70 46.22
N ILE A 210 -16.44 -42.45 46.68
CA ILE A 210 -16.31 -42.10 48.11
C ILE A 210 -17.45 -42.73 48.91
N ASP A 211 -18.68 -42.64 48.41
CA ASP A 211 -19.85 -43.25 49.05
C ASP A 211 -19.75 -44.78 49.07
N SER A 212 -19.36 -45.40 47.95
CA SER A 212 -19.14 -46.85 47.88
C SER A 212 -18.01 -47.32 48.82
N MET A 213 -16.92 -46.55 48.94
CA MET A 213 -15.84 -46.82 49.89
C MET A 213 -16.33 -46.70 51.34
N ARG A 214 -17.17 -45.70 51.64
CA ARG A 214 -17.75 -45.50 52.97
C ARG A 214 -18.73 -46.60 53.35
N GLU A 215 -19.59 -47.03 52.44
CA GLU A 215 -20.48 -48.18 52.62
C GLU A 215 -19.70 -49.48 52.80
N THR A 216 -18.67 -49.71 51.99
CA THR A 216 -17.79 -50.89 52.13
C THR A 216 -17.07 -50.89 53.48
N THR A 217 -16.62 -49.72 53.94
CA THR A 217 -15.97 -49.57 55.26
C THR A 217 -16.95 -49.86 56.40
N ALA A 218 -18.20 -49.39 56.29
CA ALA A 218 -19.25 -49.69 57.26
C ALA A 218 -19.59 -51.19 57.29
N ALA A 219 -19.78 -51.81 56.12
CA ALA A 219 -20.06 -53.24 56.01
C ALA A 219 -18.91 -54.10 56.56
N LEU A 220 -17.65 -53.72 56.34
CA LEU A 220 -16.49 -54.38 56.93
C LEU A 220 -16.46 -54.27 58.46
N ASN A 221 -16.86 -53.13 59.01
CA ASN A 221 -16.92 -52.94 60.45
C ASN A 221 -18.03 -53.79 61.07
N ASP A 222 -19.22 -53.80 60.47
CA ASP A 222 -20.36 -54.63 60.89
C ASP A 222 -20.01 -56.12 60.80
N PHE A 223 -19.33 -56.54 59.72
CA PHE A 223 -18.82 -57.91 59.59
C PHE A 223 -17.82 -58.26 60.69
N THR A 224 -16.89 -57.35 61.00
CA THR A 224 -15.91 -57.54 62.08
C THR A 224 -16.61 -57.68 63.44
N GLN A 225 -17.65 -56.89 63.68
CA GLN A 225 -18.43 -56.95 64.91
C GLN A 225 -19.23 -58.25 65.00
N ALA A 226 -19.88 -58.68 63.92
CA ALA A 226 -20.56 -59.96 63.83
C ALA A 226 -19.58 -61.12 64.11
N LEU A 227 -18.38 -61.07 63.54
CA LEU A 227 -17.35 -62.08 63.76
C LEU A 227 -16.89 -62.14 65.23
N ARG A 228 -16.73 -60.99 65.89
CA ARG A 228 -16.44 -60.92 67.34
C ARG A 228 -17.57 -61.52 68.18
N THR A 229 -18.82 -61.22 67.84
CA THR A 229 -19.97 -61.82 68.55
C THR A 229 -20.05 -63.32 68.33
N LEU A 230 -19.75 -63.81 67.13
CA LEU A 230 -19.69 -65.23 66.81
C LEU A 230 -18.59 -65.93 67.62
N THR A 231 -17.39 -65.34 67.68
CA THR A 231 -16.29 -65.86 68.49
C THR A 231 -16.67 -65.92 69.97
N SER A 232 -17.29 -64.85 70.50
CA SER A 232 -17.77 -64.82 71.89
C SER A 232 -18.82 -65.89 72.17
N SER A 233 -19.80 -66.08 71.26
CA SER A 233 -20.83 -67.11 71.41
C SER A 233 -20.27 -68.51 71.31
N ALA A 234 -19.30 -68.75 70.42
CA ALA A 234 -18.60 -70.03 70.31
C ALA A 234 -17.79 -70.33 71.58
N GLU A 235 -17.16 -69.33 72.18
CA GLU A 235 -16.42 -69.49 73.43
C GLU A 235 -17.36 -69.76 74.63
N MET A 236 -18.54 -69.13 74.64
CA MET A 236 -19.59 -69.41 75.62
C MET A 236 -20.15 -70.83 75.47
N LEU A 237 -20.43 -71.28 74.24
CA LEU A 237 -20.86 -72.65 73.95
C LEU A 237 -19.81 -73.68 74.36
N LYS A 238 -18.53 -73.43 74.05
CA LYS A 238 -17.43 -74.29 74.49
C LYS A 238 -17.40 -74.41 76.02
N ARG A 239 -17.64 -73.32 76.74
CA ARG A 239 -17.68 -73.33 78.22
C ARG A 239 -18.88 -74.10 78.75
N GLU A 240 -20.05 -73.97 78.13
CA GLU A 240 -21.25 -74.70 78.51
C GLU A 240 -21.13 -76.21 78.21
N GLU A 241 -20.54 -76.60 77.08
CA GLU A 241 -20.22 -78.00 76.79
C GLU A 241 -19.21 -78.59 77.79
N ILE A 242 -18.19 -77.82 78.18
CA ILE A 242 -17.25 -78.25 79.24
C ILE A 242 -18.00 -78.45 80.56
N GLU A 243 -18.91 -77.55 80.93
CA GLU A 243 -19.69 -77.66 82.17
C GLU A 243 -20.64 -78.87 82.14
N LEU A 244 -21.29 -79.13 81.00
CA LEU A 244 -22.14 -80.31 80.79
C LEU A 244 -21.34 -81.61 80.81
N ALA A 245 -20.14 -81.62 80.22
CA ALA A 245 -19.24 -82.77 80.25
C ALA A 245 -18.77 -83.05 81.69
N VAL A 246 -18.35 -82.02 82.43
CA VAL A 246 -17.99 -82.14 83.85
C VAL A 246 -19.17 -82.64 84.68
N ARG A 247 -20.39 -82.14 84.43
CA ARG A 247 -21.59 -82.60 85.14
C ARG A 247 -21.88 -84.08 84.89
N ARG A 248 -21.75 -84.57 83.65
CA ARG A 248 -21.85 -86.01 83.35
C ARG A 248 -20.77 -86.83 84.03
N GLU A 249 -19.53 -86.34 84.03
CA GLU A 249 -18.40 -87.03 84.70
C GLU A 249 -18.65 -87.14 86.22
N VAL A 250 -19.18 -86.08 86.83
CA VAL A 250 -19.54 -86.05 88.26
C VAL A 250 -20.72 -86.97 88.55
N GLU A 251 -21.75 -87.02 87.69
CA GLU A 251 -22.86 -87.97 87.82
C GLU A 251 -22.39 -89.43 87.68
N LEU A 252 -21.46 -89.71 86.77
CA LEU A 252 -20.82 -91.03 86.65
C LEU A 252 -20.00 -91.40 87.89
N MET A 253 -19.23 -90.46 88.44
CA MET A 253 -18.49 -90.65 89.69
C MET A 253 -19.42 -90.87 90.90
N LEU A 254 -20.53 -90.14 90.97
CA LEU A 254 -21.54 -90.31 92.02
C LEU A 254 -22.26 -91.64 91.91
N THR A 255 -22.67 -92.06 90.71
CA THR A 255 -23.32 -93.36 90.49
C THR A 255 -22.37 -94.53 90.75
N GLN A 256 -21.08 -94.41 90.39
CA GLN A 256 -20.06 -95.39 90.79
C GLN A 256 -19.87 -95.43 92.30
N ASN A 257 -19.84 -94.29 92.99
CA ASN A 257 -19.68 -94.26 94.46
C ASN A 257 -20.93 -94.78 95.20
N VAL A 258 -22.13 -94.57 94.67
CA VAL A 258 -23.37 -95.14 95.22
C VAL A 258 -23.44 -96.65 94.98
N SER A 259 -23.04 -97.12 93.79
CA SER A 259 -22.94 -98.55 93.47
C SER A 259 -21.92 -99.26 94.37
N LYS A 260 -20.77 -98.61 94.64
CA LYS A 260 -19.71 -99.12 95.52
C LYS A 260 -20.04 -99.12 97.02
N ARG A 261 -21.14 -98.45 97.42
CA ARG A 261 -21.70 -98.52 98.80
C ARG A 261 -22.78 -99.59 98.97
N ILE A 262 -23.24 -100.19 97.87
CA ILE A 262 -24.33 -101.18 97.85
C ILE A 262 -23.80 -102.61 97.53
N SER A 263 -22.52 -102.74 97.18
CA SER A 263 -21.76 -104.01 97.17
C SER A 263 -20.86 -104.12 98.39
#